data_AF-A0A8H6HAG2-F1
#
_entry.id   AF-A0A8H6HAG2-F1
#
_cell.length_a   1.000
_cell.length_b   1.000
_cell.length_c   1.000
_cell.angle_alpha   90.00
_cell.angle_beta   90.00
_cell.angle_gamma   90.00
#
_symmetry.space_group_name_H-M   'P 1'
#
loop_
_entity.id
_entity.type
_entity.pdbx_description
1 polymer ?
#
loop_
_entity_poly.entity_id
_entity_poly.type
_entity_poly.pdbx_seq_one_letter_code
_entity_poly.pdbx_strand_id
1 'polypeptide(L)'
;EGWVDERAGMSDAEREALDASVAPVRKALWKLRKTSFAIVRSSTILLPRWRELCQQYGLKVRVMPRDVSTRWDSSHDMGAFGLEYRVVVEAITGEK
;
A
#
# COMPACT_ATOMS: atom_id res chain seq x y z
N GLU A 1 -13.79 -26.24 -11.05
CA GLU A 1 -13.17 -26.28 -9.71
C GLU A 1 -13.44 -24.95 -9.02
N GLY A 2 -13.90 -24.97 -7.76
CA GLY A 2 -14.35 -23.79 -7.04
C GLY A 2 -13.23 -23.12 -6.26
N TRP A 3 -13.37 -21.82 -5.96
CA TRP A 3 -12.50 -21.11 -5.04
C TRP A 3 -12.65 -21.72 -3.64
N VAL A 4 -11.57 -22.29 -3.10
CA VAL A 4 -11.53 -22.85 -1.75
C VAL A 4 -10.94 -21.80 -0.82
N ASP A 5 -11.65 -21.49 0.27
CA ASP A 5 -11.07 -20.71 1.37
C ASP A 5 -10.19 -21.62 2.22
N GLU A 6 -8.88 -21.62 1.94
CA GLU A 6 -7.89 -22.42 2.65
C GLU A 6 -7.89 -22.13 4.16
N ARG A 7 -8.28 -20.92 4.57
CA ARG A 7 -8.29 -20.51 5.98
C ARG A 7 -9.44 -21.15 6.77
N ALA A 8 -10.52 -21.53 6.09
CA ALA A 8 -11.64 -22.25 6.70
C ALA A 8 -11.22 -23.65 7.19
N GLY A 9 -10.27 -24.30 6.49
CA GLY A 9 -9.74 -25.61 6.87
C GLY A 9 -8.61 -25.59 7.90
N MET A 10 -8.04 -24.43 8.21
CA MET A 10 -6.94 -24.30 9.18
C MET A 10 -7.42 -24.47 10.63
N SER A 11 -6.57 -25.08 11.45
CA SER A 11 -6.69 -25.05 12.92
C SER A 11 -6.46 -23.63 13.47
N ASP A 12 -6.88 -23.38 14.70
CA ASP A 12 -6.70 -22.06 15.32
C ASP A 12 -5.22 -21.68 15.46
N ALA A 13 -4.35 -22.64 15.76
CA ALA A 13 -2.90 -22.44 15.83
C ALA A 13 -2.31 -22.05 14.46
N GLU A 14 -2.74 -22.69 13.37
CA GLU A 14 -2.30 -22.35 12.01
C GLU A 14 -2.80 -20.97 11.58
N ARG A 15 -4.04 -20.61 11.94
CA ARG A 15 -4.59 -19.27 11.66
C ARG A 15 -3.83 -18.19 12.40
N GLU A 16 -3.48 -18.41 13.66
CA GLU A 16 -2.71 -17.45 14.46
C GLU A 16 -1.29 -17.28 13.94
N ALA A 17 -0.62 -18.38 13.56
CA ALA A 17 0.69 -18.32 12.91
C ALA A 17 0.63 -17.56 11.57
N LEU A 18 -0.40 -17.81 10.76
CA LEU A 18 -0.64 -17.06 9.53
C LEU A 18 -0.85 -15.57 9.81
N ASP A 19 -1.75 -15.21 10.74
CA ASP A 19 -2.01 -13.82 11.10
C ASP A 19 -0.75 -13.10 11.59
N ALA A 20 0.08 -13.77 12.40
CA ALA A 20 1.37 -13.23 12.84
C ALA A 20 2.32 -12.99 11.65
N SER A 21 2.39 -13.93 10.71
CA SER A 21 3.25 -13.80 9.52
C SER A 21 2.84 -12.66 8.58
N VAL A 22 1.53 -12.42 8.43
CA VAL A 22 0.98 -11.40 7.51
C VAL A 22 0.79 -10.04 8.18
N ALA A 23 0.83 -9.96 9.52
CA ALA A 23 0.74 -8.71 10.29
C ALA A 23 1.67 -7.58 9.76
N PRO A 24 2.96 -7.80 9.45
CA PRO A 24 3.81 -6.74 8.89
C PRO A 24 3.32 -6.24 7.53
N VAL A 25 2.85 -7.13 6.65
CA VAL A 25 2.31 -6.77 5.33
C VAL A 25 1.02 -5.97 5.48
N ARG A 26 0.11 -6.43 6.34
CA ARG A 26 -1.16 -5.73 6.64
C ARG A 26 -0.91 -4.32 7.19
N LYS A 27 0.11 -4.18 8.06
CA LYS A 27 0.55 -2.88 8.60
C LYS A 27 1.16 -1.97 7.52
N ALA A 28 1.96 -2.52 6.61
CA ALA A 28 2.53 -1.77 5.50
C ALA A 28 1.44 -1.25 4.56
N LEU A 29 0.49 -2.10 4.15
CA LEU A 29 -0.66 -1.70 3.33
C LEU A 29 -1.50 -0.61 4.00
N TRP A 30 -1.75 -0.73 5.32
CA TRP A 30 -2.45 0.32 6.06
C TRP A 30 -1.70 1.66 6.02
N LYS A 31 -0.37 1.66 6.20
CA LYS A 31 0.44 2.88 6.08
C LYS A 31 0.38 3.47 4.68
N LEU A 32 0.55 2.64 3.64
CA LEU A 32 0.46 3.06 2.24
C LEU A 32 -0.90 3.72 1.94
N ARG A 33 -1.99 3.12 2.42
CA ARG A 33 -3.34 3.68 2.29
C ARG A 33 -3.45 5.07 2.94
N LYS A 34 -2.91 5.25 4.15
CA LYS A 34 -2.93 6.54 4.85
C LYS A 34 -2.08 7.59 4.12
N THR A 35 -0.91 7.20 3.62
CA THR A 35 -0.03 8.07 2.82
C THR A 35 -0.70 8.48 1.51
N SER A 36 -1.25 7.52 0.75
CA SER A 36 -2.02 7.77 -0.47
C SER A 36 -3.14 8.79 -0.23
N PHE A 37 -3.89 8.61 0.84
CA PHE A 37 -4.99 9.52 1.20
C PHE A 37 -4.49 10.94 1.55
N ALA A 38 -3.40 11.05 2.31
CA ALA A 38 -2.82 12.35 2.65
C ALA A 38 -2.30 13.09 1.41
N ILE A 39 -1.59 12.40 0.52
CA ILE A 39 -1.10 12.96 -0.74
C ILE A 39 -2.27 13.45 -1.61
N VAL A 40 -3.28 12.61 -1.81
CA VAL A 40 -4.44 12.96 -2.65
C VAL A 40 -5.23 14.14 -2.09
N ARG A 41 -5.34 14.25 -0.75
CA ARG A 41 -6.09 15.35 -0.12
C ARG A 41 -5.31 16.65 0.04
N SER A 42 -3.98 16.61 0.07
CA SER A 42 -3.14 17.80 0.15
C SER A 42 -2.67 18.20 -1.24
N SER A 43 -3.61 18.77 -2.01
CA SER A 43 -3.39 19.16 -3.41
C SER A 43 -2.33 20.25 -3.59
N THR A 44 -2.03 21.02 -2.55
CA THR A 44 -1.14 22.19 -2.59
C THR A 44 0.24 21.94 -1.99
N ILE A 45 0.40 20.93 -1.13
CA ILE A 45 1.67 20.69 -0.40
C ILE A 45 2.21 19.30 -0.74
N LEU A 46 1.50 18.23 -0.35
CA LEU A 46 2.03 16.88 -0.50
C LEU A 46 1.94 16.38 -1.94
N LEU A 47 0.90 16.72 -2.69
CA LEU A 47 0.77 16.28 -4.07
C LEU A 47 1.84 16.91 -4.99
N PRO A 48 2.13 18.23 -4.93
CA PRO A 48 3.25 18.80 -5.65
C PRO A 48 4.58 18.17 -5.23
N ARG A 49 4.83 18.04 -3.92
CA ARG A 49 6.06 17.43 -3.41
C ARG A 49 6.25 15.99 -3.88
N TRP A 50 5.19 15.19 -3.89
CA TRP A 50 5.20 13.84 -4.44
C TRP A 50 5.61 13.81 -5.91
N ARG A 51 5.08 14.74 -6.73
CA ARG A 51 5.41 14.83 -8.16
C ARG A 51 6.88 15.20 -8.38
N GLU A 52 7.40 16.15 -7.60
CA GLU A 52 8.82 16.53 -7.61
C GLU A 52 9.72 15.34 -7.26
N LEU A 53 9.42 14.63 -6.17
CA LEU A 53 10.18 13.45 -5.76
C LEU A 53 10.13 12.35 -6.84
N CYS A 54 8.96 12.11 -7.46
CA CYS A 54 8.88 11.16 -8.58
C CYS A 54 9.84 11.54 -9.71
N GLN A 55 9.88 12.82 -10.09
CA GLN A 55 10.78 13.32 -11.14
C GLN A 55 12.25 13.22 -10.71
N GLN A 56 12.57 13.57 -9.46
CA GLN A 56 13.93 13.51 -8.92
C GLN A 56 14.50 12.08 -8.94
N TYR A 57 13.66 11.08 -8.63
CA TYR A 57 14.06 9.67 -8.67
C TYR A 57 13.86 9.01 -10.06
N GLY A 58 13.53 9.78 -11.10
CA GLY A 58 13.36 9.27 -12.46
C GLY A 58 12.14 8.36 -12.66
N LEU A 59 11.16 8.42 -11.75
CA LEU A 59 9.94 7.63 -11.82
C LEU A 59 8.84 8.39 -12.58
N LYS A 60 7.99 7.63 -13.27
CA LYS A 60 6.82 8.20 -13.93
C LYS A 60 5.92 8.86 -12.89
N VAL A 61 5.53 10.11 -13.12
CA VAL A 61 4.63 10.84 -12.22
C VAL A 61 3.24 10.19 -12.27
N ARG A 62 2.92 9.41 -11.22
CA ARG A 62 1.62 8.75 -11.02
C ARG A 62 1.11 9.07 -9.62
N VAL A 63 -0.20 9.23 -9.47
CA VAL A 63 -0.81 9.32 -8.14
C VAL A 63 -0.91 7.92 -7.56
N MET A 64 -0.53 7.75 -6.29
CA MET A 64 -0.63 6.46 -5.62
C MET A 64 -2.09 5.97 -5.65
N PRO A 65 -2.34 4.71 -6.05
CA PRO A 65 -3.67 4.13 -5.99
C PRO A 65 -4.19 4.13 -4.55
N ARG A 66 -5.52 4.15 -4.42
CA ARG A 66 -6.20 3.99 -3.13
C ARG A 66 -6.80 2.60 -3.08
N ASP A 67 -6.78 2.03 -1.88
CA ASP A 67 -7.45 0.77 -1.57
C ASP A 67 -8.97 1.03 -1.61
N VAL A 68 -9.69 0.25 -2.40
CA VAL A 68 -11.12 0.41 -2.68
C VAL A 68 -11.83 -0.88 -2.33
N SER A 69 -12.71 -0.83 -1.33
CA SER A 69 -13.40 -2.01 -0.80
C SER A 69 -14.22 -2.80 -1.83
N THR A 70 -14.64 -2.16 -2.92
CA THR A 70 -15.43 -2.80 -3.98
C THR A 70 -14.57 -3.42 -5.09
N ARG A 71 -13.24 -3.34 -5.01
CA ARG A 71 -12.31 -3.92 -6.00
C ARG A 71 -11.43 -4.96 -5.31
N TRP A 72 -11.59 -6.21 -5.74
CA TRP A 72 -10.97 -7.40 -5.14
C TRP A 72 -9.43 -7.34 -5.13
N ASP A 73 -8.80 -6.68 -6.11
CA ASP A 73 -7.33 -6.58 -6.23
C ASP A 73 -6.71 -5.28 -5.69
N SER A 74 -7.51 -4.35 -5.15
CA SER A 74 -6.99 -3.01 -4.87
C SER A 74 -5.89 -2.97 -3.81
N SER A 75 -5.90 -3.90 -2.87
CA SER A 75 -4.83 -4.10 -1.88
C SER A 75 -3.54 -4.65 -2.52
N HIS A 76 -3.65 -5.56 -3.50
CA HIS A 76 -2.52 -6.06 -4.27
C HIS A 76 -1.89 -4.95 -5.11
N ASP A 77 -2.70 -4.20 -5.87
CA ASP A 77 -2.25 -3.08 -6.69
C ASP A 77 -1.56 -2.00 -5.85
N MET A 78 -2.09 -1.69 -4.66
CA MET A 78 -1.48 -0.75 -3.73
C MET A 78 -0.13 -1.25 -3.21
N GLY A 79 -0.02 -2.54 -2.88
CA GLY A 79 1.24 -3.15 -2.47
C GLY A 79 2.30 -3.10 -3.57
N ALA A 80 1.93 -3.52 -4.79
CA ALA A 80 2.81 -3.50 -5.95
C ALA A 80 3.30 -2.07 -6.27
N PHE A 81 2.38 -1.09 -6.28
CA PHE A 81 2.75 0.31 -6.46
C PHE A 81 3.65 0.83 -5.33
N GLY A 82 3.35 0.48 -4.08
CA GLY A 82 4.16 0.87 -2.92
C GLY A 82 5.60 0.37 -2.99
N LEU A 83 5.81 -0.83 -3.55
CA LEU A 83 7.14 -1.37 -3.82
C LEU A 83 7.83 -0.66 -4.99
N GLU A 84 7.12 -0.42 -6.09
CA GLU A 84 7.62 0.30 -7.28
C GLU A 84 8.07 1.73 -6.91
N TYR A 85 7.32 2.42 -6.05
CA TYR A 85 7.58 3.81 -5.63
C TYR A 85 8.21 3.92 -4.24
N ARG A 86 8.79 2.83 -3.72
CA ARG A 86 9.29 2.75 -2.34
C ARG A 86 10.19 3.94 -1.95
N VAL A 87 11.13 4.30 -2.82
CA VAL A 87 12.07 5.41 -2.57
C VAL A 87 11.35 6.76 -2.40
N VAL A 88 10.29 7.01 -3.17
CA VAL A 88 9.48 8.23 -3.06
C VAL A 88 8.63 8.20 -1.80
N VAL A 89 8.07 7.04 -1.46
CA VAL A 89 7.28 6.86 -0.23
C VAL A 89 8.14 7.07 1.01
N GLU A 90 9.35 6.52 1.03
CA GLU A 90 10.30 6.71 2.13
C GLU A 90 10.72 8.18 2.24
N ALA A 91 11.03 8.85 1.11
CA ALA A 91 11.37 10.27 1.11
C ALA A 91 10.24 11.15 1.67
N ILE A 92 9.01 11.02 1.14
CA ILE A 92 7.89 11.87 1.55
C ILE A 92 7.40 11.59 2.97
N THR A 93 7.61 10.37 3.49
CA THR A 93 7.25 10.02 4.87
C THR A 93 8.37 10.26 5.88
N GLY A 94 9.62 10.36 5.41
CA GLY A 94 10.80 10.70 6.20
C GLY A 94 11.06 12.20 6.35
N GLU A 95 10.46 13.06 5.51
CA GLU A 95 10.51 14.53 5.60
C GLU A 95 9.71 15.13 6.79
N LYS A 96 9.46 14.33 7.84
CA LYS A 96 8.66 14.73 9.00
C LYS A 96 9.49 15.34 10.12
#